data_AF-A0A7S0GA17-F1
#
_entry.id   AF-A0A7S0GA17-F1
#
_cell.length_a   1.000
_cell.length_b   1.000
_cell.length_c   1.000
_cell.angle_alpha   90.00
_cell.angle_beta   90.00
_cell.angle_gamma   90.00
#
_symmetry.space_group_name_H-M   'P 1'
#
loop_
_entity.id
_entity.type
_entity.pdbx_description
1 polymer ?
#
loop_
_entity_poly.entity_id
_entity_poly.type
_entity_poly.pdbx_seq_one_letter_code
_entity_poly.pdbx_strand_id
1 'polypeptide(L)'
;SHFINQLEDGILGLSKKNRGALWYQMYQAKRIAEKSFSLCFGRQPIEGRQGTNIGVMSMGGYNANLHHSPMVFARDYGSDLYTVYVEAVYLRTNGGESASVDLPSQHTVHKINISEGELNSDPVIVDSGATYTYFNKQIMTPFKETWKEITGFDYRVDVPLSLTYEQVLALPTLIIQMRADPNSLTNGELNSVANLAGDIDPSSPSSIIIAVPASHYMTYTKHGKYKPELYIDHHGRSLLGANTMQGHDVFFDLQHERIGWAESTCGNDNFRPDSR
;
A
#
# COMPACT_ATOMS: atom_id res chain seq x y z
N SER A 1 5.43 28.46 -8.08
CA SER A 1 6.49 28.10 -9.05
C SER A 1 7.08 26.72 -8.74
N HIS A 2 6.24 25.67 -8.66
CA HIS A 2 6.64 24.36 -8.12
C HIS A 2 6.98 23.28 -9.18
N PHE A 3 7.04 23.62 -10.47
CA PHE A 3 7.12 22.67 -11.59
C PHE A 3 8.47 22.65 -12.34
N ILE A 4 9.53 23.25 -11.80
CA ILE A 4 10.76 23.50 -12.59
C ILE A 4 11.56 22.21 -12.90
N ASN A 5 11.36 21.13 -12.13
CA ASN A 5 12.16 19.89 -12.25
C ASN A 5 11.31 18.59 -12.37
N GLN A 6 10.00 18.69 -12.55
CA GLN A 6 9.09 17.55 -12.75
C GLN A 6 8.70 17.47 -14.24
N LEU A 7 8.42 16.27 -14.77
CA LEU A 7 7.94 16.12 -16.15
C LEU A 7 6.47 16.55 -16.29
N GLU A 8 5.77 16.61 -15.16
CA GLU A 8 4.36 16.92 -15.04
C GLU A 8 4.11 18.44 -14.98
N ASP A 9 3.24 18.96 -15.85
CA ASP A 9 2.88 20.39 -15.89
C ASP A 9 1.66 20.75 -15.00
N GLY A 10 1.18 19.81 -14.17
CA GLY A 10 0.00 20.00 -13.34
C GLY A 10 -0.30 18.83 -12.39
N ILE A 11 -1.23 19.07 -11.46
CA ILE A 11 -1.69 18.07 -10.47
C ILE A 11 -3.18 17.82 -10.67
N LEU A 12 -3.57 16.55 -10.73
CA LEU A 12 -4.97 16.14 -10.77
C LEU A 12 -5.49 15.78 -9.38
N GLY A 13 -6.20 16.70 -8.72
CA GLY A 13 -6.80 16.45 -7.41
C GLY A 13 -8.06 15.58 -7.51
N LEU A 14 -8.04 14.39 -6.89
CA LEU A 14 -9.13 13.40 -6.94
C LEU A 14 -9.91 13.26 -5.61
N SER A 15 -9.76 14.18 -4.65
CA SER A 15 -10.43 14.11 -3.34
C SER A 15 -11.97 14.14 -3.42
N LYS A 16 -12.65 13.68 -2.36
CA LYS A 16 -14.09 13.39 -2.35
C LYS A 16 -14.97 14.64 -2.47
N LYS A 17 -14.60 15.75 -1.81
CA LYS A 17 -15.40 17.00 -1.82
C LYS A 17 -15.09 17.92 -2.99
N ASN A 18 -14.02 17.66 -3.74
CA ASN A 18 -13.65 18.52 -4.84
C ASN A 18 -14.60 18.31 -6.03
N ARG A 19 -15.54 19.24 -6.25
CA ARG A 19 -16.40 19.24 -7.45
C ARG A 19 -15.63 19.45 -8.75
N GLY A 20 -14.38 19.90 -8.66
CA GLY A 20 -13.44 19.94 -9.77
C GLY A 20 -12.75 18.61 -10.05
N ALA A 21 -12.89 17.58 -9.19
CA ALA A 21 -12.26 16.28 -9.41
C ALA A 21 -12.75 15.66 -10.73
N LEU A 22 -11.82 15.07 -11.48
CA LEU A 22 -12.12 14.53 -12.82
C LEU A 22 -13.22 13.46 -12.79
N TRP A 23 -13.18 12.54 -11.82
CA TRP A 23 -14.21 11.52 -11.65
C TRP A 23 -15.59 12.16 -11.45
N TYR A 24 -15.67 13.25 -10.69
CA TYR A 24 -16.92 13.94 -10.43
C TYR A 24 -17.47 14.57 -11.71
N GLN A 25 -16.61 15.28 -12.46
CA GLN A 25 -17.00 15.89 -13.73
C GLN A 25 -17.43 14.83 -14.76
N MET A 26 -16.70 13.72 -14.87
CA MET A 26 -17.03 12.62 -15.77
C MET A 26 -18.37 11.97 -15.40
N TYR A 27 -18.64 11.76 -14.10
CA TYR A 27 -19.91 11.23 -13.62
C TYR A 27 -21.07 12.18 -13.94
N GLN A 28 -20.92 13.48 -13.66
CA GLN A 28 -21.95 14.49 -13.99
C GLN A 28 -22.23 14.57 -15.49
N ALA A 29 -21.20 14.41 -16.31
CA ALA A 29 -21.30 14.36 -17.76
C ALA A 29 -21.77 12.99 -18.30
N LYS A 30 -22.11 12.03 -17.44
CA LYS A 30 -22.53 10.66 -17.80
C LYS A 30 -21.51 9.91 -18.66
N ARG A 31 -20.22 10.18 -18.47
CA ARG A 31 -19.10 9.48 -19.14
C ARG A 31 -18.65 8.23 -18.39
N ILE A 32 -18.94 8.17 -17.09
CA ILE A 32 -18.79 6.99 -16.24
C ILE A 32 -20.11 6.75 -15.52
N ALA A 33 -20.43 5.47 -15.27
CA ALA A 33 -21.68 5.08 -14.61
C ALA A 33 -21.60 5.22 -13.08
N GLU A 34 -20.40 5.10 -12.53
CA GLU A 34 -20.16 5.07 -11.09
C GLU A 34 -19.24 6.21 -10.66
N LYS A 35 -19.40 6.67 -9.41
CA LYS A 35 -18.48 7.62 -8.79
C LYS A 35 -17.27 6.86 -8.25
N SER A 36 -16.38 6.46 -9.14
CA SER A 36 -15.25 5.64 -8.76
C SER A 36 -14.07 5.82 -9.71
N PHE A 37 -12.89 5.43 -9.26
CA PHE A 37 -11.68 5.33 -10.07
C PHE A 37 -10.71 4.36 -9.41
N SER A 38 -9.74 3.84 -10.17
CA SER A 38 -8.67 3.01 -9.64
C SER A 38 -7.30 3.54 -10.05
N LEU A 39 -6.31 3.34 -9.18
CA LEU A 39 -4.91 3.70 -9.40
C LEU A 39 -4.07 2.45 -9.20
N CYS A 40 -3.36 2.05 -10.25
CA CYS A 40 -2.45 0.92 -10.21
C CYS A 40 -1.05 1.38 -10.59
N PHE A 41 -0.14 1.42 -9.62
CA PHE A 41 1.26 1.81 -9.85
C PHE A 41 2.15 0.58 -10.01
N GLY A 42 2.82 0.48 -11.16
CA GLY A 42 3.75 -0.59 -11.47
C GLY A 42 5.03 -0.53 -10.63
N ARG A 43 5.68 -1.69 -10.50
CA ARG A 43 6.99 -1.83 -9.84
C ARG A 43 8.11 -1.42 -10.81
N GLN A 44 8.95 -0.47 -10.43
CA GLN A 44 10.16 -0.11 -11.17
C GLN A 44 11.37 -0.14 -10.22
N PRO A 45 12.34 -1.05 -10.42
CA PRO A 45 13.51 -1.14 -9.55
C PRO A 45 14.56 -0.04 -9.85
N ILE A 46 14.50 0.62 -11.02
CA ILE A 46 15.48 1.63 -11.45
C ILE A 46 14.78 2.74 -12.23
N GLU A 47 15.01 4.01 -11.87
CA GLU A 47 14.51 5.18 -12.62
C GLU A 47 15.08 5.21 -14.05
N GLY A 48 14.30 4.75 -15.02
CA GLY A 48 14.59 4.91 -16.45
C GLY A 48 13.95 6.18 -17.01
N ARG A 49 14.75 7.09 -17.58
CA ARG A 49 14.25 8.29 -18.28
C ARG A 49 13.52 8.00 -19.61
N GLN A 50 13.42 6.74 -20.01
CA GLN A 50 12.66 6.35 -21.20
C GLN A 50 11.25 5.99 -20.78
N GLY A 51 10.25 6.54 -21.46
CA GLY A 51 8.83 6.35 -21.16
C GLY A 51 8.44 4.88 -21.14
N THR A 52 8.48 4.27 -19.97
CA THR A 52 7.90 2.97 -19.68
C THR A 52 6.48 3.19 -19.17
N ASN A 53 5.56 2.30 -19.51
CA ASN A 53 4.26 2.27 -18.84
C ASN A 53 4.52 1.93 -17.36
N ILE A 54 4.15 2.84 -16.45
CA ILE A 54 4.41 2.69 -15.00
C ILE A 54 3.12 2.56 -14.20
N GLY A 55 1.98 2.40 -14.86
CA GLY A 55 0.71 2.21 -14.18
C GLY A 55 -0.52 2.49 -15.04
N VAL A 56 -1.67 2.22 -14.46
CA VAL A 56 -2.98 2.40 -15.07
C VAL A 56 -3.87 3.19 -14.12
N MET A 57 -4.56 4.18 -14.67
CA MET A 57 -5.66 4.86 -13.99
C MET A 57 -6.97 4.51 -14.71
N SER A 58 -7.90 3.92 -13.97
CA SER A 58 -9.24 3.56 -14.48
C SER A 58 -10.28 4.53 -13.93
N MET A 59 -11.26 4.92 -14.74
CA MET A 59 -12.34 5.82 -14.34
C MET A 59 -13.68 5.09 -14.43
N GLY A 60 -14.50 5.18 -13.37
CA GLY A 60 -15.80 4.52 -13.28
C GLY A 60 -15.74 3.03 -12.96
N GLY A 61 -14.60 2.53 -12.48
CA GLY A 61 -14.37 1.13 -12.15
C GLY A 61 -12.88 0.82 -12.00
N TYR A 62 -12.56 -0.47 -12.04
CA TYR A 62 -11.19 -1.02 -12.04
C TYR A 62 -11.06 -2.10 -13.12
N ASN A 63 -9.84 -2.52 -13.45
CA ASN A 63 -9.59 -3.56 -14.47
C ASN A 63 -9.12 -4.86 -13.82
N ALA A 64 -10.06 -5.78 -13.58
CA ALA A 64 -9.79 -7.08 -12.96
C ALA A 64 -8.79 -7.96 -13.74
N ASN A 65 -8.59 -7.72 -15.04
CA ASN A 65 -7.63 -8.49 -15.84
C ASN A 65 -6.17 -8.23 -15.45
N LEU A 66 -5.90 -7.15 -14.69
CA LEU A 66 -4.57 -6.84 -14.19
C LEU A 66 -4.27 -7.52 -12.85
N HIS A 67 -5.28 -8.11 -12.21
CA HIS A 67 -5.20 -8.60 -10.83
C HIS A 67 -4.64 -10.03 -10.76
N HIS A 68 -3.87 -10.28 -9.70
CA HIS A 68 -3.39 -11.61 -9.29
C HIS A 68 -4.11 -12.14 -8.06
N SER A 69 -4.79 -11.26 -7.33
CA SER A 69 -5.64 -11.61 -6.19
C SER A 69 -7.07 -11.10 -6.41
N PRO A 70 -8.06 -11.66 -5.71
CA PRO A 70 -9.35 -11.01 -5.59
C PRO A 70 -9.21 -9.60 -4.99
N MET A 71 -10.09 -8.69 -5.42
CA MET A 71 -10.24 -7.37 -4.82
C MET A 71 -10.91 -7.50 -3.45
N VAL A 72 -10.23 -7.05 -2.41
CA VAL A 72 -10.76 -6.97 -1.04
C VAL A 72 -10.99 -5.51 -0.65
N PHE A 73 -11.98 -5.23 0.20
CA PHE A 73 -12.42 -3.86 0.46
C PHE A 73 -12.27 -3.48 1.92
N ALA A 74 -11.51 -2.42 2.18
CA ALA A 74 -11.53 -1.70 3.44
C ALA A 74 -12.68 -0.68 3.42
N ARG A 75 -13.27 -0.43 4.59
CA ARG A 75 -14.24 0.68 4.73
C ARG A 75 -13.52 2.02 4.62
N ASP A 76 -14.12 2.96 3.89
CA ASP A 76 -13.68 4.35 3.86
C ASP A 76 -14.38 5.15 4.97
N TYR A 77 -13.60 5.68 5.91
CA TYR A 77 -14.10 6.48 7.04
C TYR A 77 -14.10 8.00 6.75
N GLY A 78 -13.61 8.41 5.58
CA GLY A 78 -13.22 9.79 5.32
C GLY A 78 -14.35 10.59 4.69
N SER A 79 -14.53 11.83 5.15
CA SER A 79 -15.54 12.74 4.56
C SER A 79 -14.98 13.58 3.40
N ASP A 80 -13.66 13.78 3.32
CA ASP A 80 -13.00 14.64 2.34
C ASP A 80 -11.84 13.93 1.65
N LEU A 81 -10.96 13.34 2.46
CA LEU A 81 -9.89 12.46 2.03
C LEU A 81 -10.35 11.00 2.09
N TYR A 82 -9.62 10.12 1.42
CA TYR A 82 -9.81 8.68 1.50
C TYR A 82 -9.11 8.16 2.74
N THR A 83 -9.85 7.58 3.69
CA THR A 83 -9.25 7.15 4.96
C THR A 83 -9.66 5.74 5.34
N VAL A 84 -8.70 4.97 5.84
CA VAL A 84 -8.88 3.60 6.31
C VAL A 84 -8.72 3.54 7.83
N TYR A 85 -9.18 2.45 8.43
CA TYR A 85 -8.94 2.15 9.84
C TYR A 85 -7.95 0.98 9.94
N VAL A 86 -6.75 1.23 10.47
CA VAL A 86 -5.66 0.25 10.56
C VAL A 86 -5.74 -0.49 11.88
N GLU A 87 -6.01 -1.80 11.84
CA GLU A 87 -6.20 -2.60 13.06
C GLU A 87 -4.88 -3.15 13.60
N ALA A 88 -3.95 -3.46 12.71
CA ALA A 88 -2.64 -3.96 13.09
C ALA A 88 -1.61 -3.71 11.97
N VAL A 89 -0.35 -3.66 12.40
CA VAL A 89 0.81 -3.63 11.51
C VAL A 89 1.70 -4.80 11.91
N TYR A 90 2.23 -5.51 10.93
CA TYR A 90 3.12 -6.64 11.15
C TYR A 90 4.39 -6.53 10.31
N LEU A 91 5.46 -7.17 10.79
CA LEU A 91 6.67 -7.45 10.02
C LEU A 91 6.74 -8.94 9.75
N ARG A 92 6.69 -9.34 8.48
CA ARG A 92 6.87 -10.73 8.04
C ARG A 92 8.32 -10.97 7.67
N THR A 93 8.94 -11.98 8.27
CA THR A 93 10.35 -12.34 7.99
C THR A 93 10.54 -12.89 6.58
N ASN A 94 11.80 -12.91 6.10
CA ASN A 94 12.20 -13.50 4.81
C ASN A 94 11.50 -12.88 3.58
N GLY A 95 11.07 -11.62 3.69
CA GLY A 95 10.49 -10.85 2.60
C GLY A 95 9.18 -11.42 2.04
N GLY A 96 9.12 -11.46 0.71
CA GLY A 96 7.95 -11.86 -0.07
C GLY A 96 7.15 -10.65 -0.56
N GLU A 97 6.77 -10.71 -1.84
CA GLU A 97 6.23 -9.58 -2.60
C GLU A 97 4.70 -9.45 -2.57
N SER A 98 4.03 -10.35 -1.84
CA SER A 98 2.57 -10.52 -1.79
C SER A 98 2.07 -10.75 -0.36
N ALA A 99 0.76 -10.64 -0.13
CA ALA A 99 0.10 -10.96 1.13
C ALA A 99 0.19 -12.46 1.44
N SER A 100 -0.06 -13.31 0.45
CA SER A 100 0.27 -14.74 0.51
C SER A 100 1.73 -15.02 0.19
N VAL A 101 2.24 -16.15 0.70
CA VAL A 101 3.59 -16.66 0.45
C VAL A 101 3.53 -18.14 0.10
N ASP A 102 4.39 -18.61 -0.81
CA ASP A 102 4.37 -20.01 -1.29
C ASP A 102 4.78 -21.03 -0.22
N LEU A 103 5.66 -20.63 0.70
CA LEU A 103 6.15 -21.49 1.78
C LEU A 103 5.89 -20.83 3.15
N PRO A 104 4.63 -20.80 3.64
CA PRO A 104 4.28 -20.13 4.90
C PRO A 104 5.12 -20.55 6.11
N SER A 105 5.59 -21.81 6.15
CA SER A 105 6.46 -22.33 7.21
C SER A 105 7.84 -21.67 7.29
N GLN A 106 8.26 -20.97 6.23
CA GLN A 106 9.50 -20.20 6.20
C GLN A 106 9.30 -18.74 6.62
N HIS A 107 8.07 -18.29 6.83
CA HIS A 107 7.78 -16.92 7.21
C HIS A 107 7.19 -16.86 8.62
N THR A 108 7.69 -15.93 9.42
CA THR A 108 7.11 -15.60 10.72
C THR A 108 6.56 -14.19 10.66
N VAL A 109 5.33 -14.00 11.16
CA VAL A 109 4.68 -12.69 11.21
C VAL A 109 4.76 -12.16 12.63
N HIS A 110 5.38 -10.99 12.81
CA HIS A 110 5.52 -10.34 14.11
C HIS A 110 4.60 -9.12 14.17
N LYS A 111 3.62 -9.13 15.07
CA LYS A 111 2.73 -7.99 15.30
C LYS A 111 3.48 -6.88 16.02
N ILE A 112 3.41 -5.66 15.49
CA ILE A 112 3.92 -4.49 16.19
C ILE A 112 3.06 -4.24 17.43
N ASN A 113 3.69 -4.13 18.59
CA ASN A 113 3.00 -3.92 19.87
C ASN A 113 2.52 -2.47 20.03
N ILE A 114 1.41 -2.15 19.36
CA ILE A 114 0.73 -0.86 19.39
C ILE A 114 -0.79 -1.09 19.33
N SER A 115 -1.57 -0.26 20.02
CA SER A 115 -3.02 -0.38 19.99
C SER A 115 -3.66 0.22 18.73
N GLU A 116 -4.86 -0.24 18.37
CA GLU A 116 -5.66 0.36 17.28
C GLU A 116 -5.90 1.85 17.50
N GLY A 117 -6.16 2.26 18.75
CA GLY A 117 -6.39 3.66 19.11
C GLY A 117 -5.17 4.55 18.86
N GLU A 118 -3.97 4.02 19.08
CA GLU A 118 -2.71 4.73 18.81
C GLU A 118 -2.44 4.83 17.30
N LEU A 119 -2.62 3.73 16.56
CA LEU A 119 -2.50 3.70 15.10
C LEU A 119 -3.44 4.68 14.39
N ASN A 120 -4.66 4.82 14.91
CA ASN A 120 -5.74 5.64 14.35
C ASN A 120 -6.04 6.87 15.22
N SER A 121 -5.06 7.38 15.97
CA SER A 121 -5.19 8.60 16.77
C SER A 121 -5.60 9.82 15.93
N ASP A 122 -5.22 9.80 14.64
CA ASP A 122 -5.82 10.57 13.57
C ASP A 122 -6.20 9.62 12.41
N PRO A 123 -7.17 10.00 11.53
CA PRO A 123 -7.53 9.18 10.37
C PRO A 123 -6.33 8.87 9.47
N VAL A 124 -6.12 7.59 9.16
CA VAL A 124 -5.07 7.14 8.25
C VAL A 124 -5.50 7.38 6.81
N ILE A 125 -4.75 8.17 6.05
CA ILE A 125 -5.12 8.54 4.68
C ILE A 125 -4.46 7.59 3.67
N VAL A 126 -5.16 7.30 2.57
CA VAL A 126 -4.57 6.73 1.35
C VAL A 126 -4.35 7.85 0.35
N ASP A 127 -3.10 8.18 0.03
CA ASP A 127 -2.74 9.37 -0.75
C ASP A 127 -1.63 9.10 -1.78
N SER A 128 -2.02 9.00 -3.05
CA SER A 128 -1.08 8.87 -4.16
C SER A 128 -0.23 10.12 -4.40
N GLY A 129 -0.62 11.28 -3.87
CA GLY A 129 0.13 12.53 -3.97
C GLY A 129 1.37 12.58 -3.07
N ALA A 130 1.45 11.69 -2.08
CA ALA A 130 2.63 11.50 -1.26
C ALA A 130 3.43 10.30 -1.78
N THR A 131 4.73 10.50 -2.01
CA THR A 131 5.61 9.43 -2.50
C THR A 131 5.77 8.30 -1.47
N TYR A 132 5.87 8.68 -0.20
CA TYR A 132 6.28 7.80 0.89
C TYR A 132 5.16 7.57 1.89
N THR A 133 5.33 6.50 2.66
CA THR A 133 4.43 6.13 3.73
C THR A 133 4.93 6.69 5.05
N TYR A 134 4.02 7.28 5.80
CA TYR A 134 4.26 7.91 7.09
C TYR A 134 3.35 7.26 8.11
N PHE A 135 3.90 6.70 9.17
CA PHE A 135 3.15 6.33 10.35
C PHE A 135 3.31 7.40 11.43
N ASN A 136 2.26 7.59 12.21
CA ASN A 136 2.31 8.47 13.36
C ASN A 136 3.41 8.01 14.34
N LYS A 137 4.01 8.96 15.04
CA LYS A 137 5.18 8.75 15.91
C LYS A 137 5.01 7.69 17.00
N GLN A 138 3.79 7.29 17.36
CA GLN A 138 3.54 6.33 18.43
C GLN A 138 4.03 4.93 18.04
N ILE A 139 4.07 4.62 16.74
CA ILE A 139 4.60 3.33 16.26
C ILE A 139 6.12 3.23 16.37
N MET A 140 6.84 4.35 16.50
CA MET A 140 8.29 4.40 16.32
C MET A 140 9.04 3.38 17.19
N THR A 141 8.76 3.37 18.49
CA THR A 141 9.43 2.50 19.46
C THR A 141 9.11 1.02 19.21
N PRO A 142 7.84 0.58 19.23
CA PRO A 142 7.54 -0.84 19.04
C PRO A 142 7.94 -1.35 17.64
N PHE A 143 7.90 -0.49 16.62
CA PHE A 143 8.41 -0.84 15.29
C PHE A 143 9.92 -1.09 15.30
N LYS A 144 10.71 -0.18 15.89
CA LYS A 144 12.17 -0.31 15.95
C LYS A 144 12.60 -1.53 16.76
N GLU A 145 11.92 -1.82 17.86
CA GLU A 145 12.16 -3.01 18.69
C GLU A 145 11.92 -4.29 17.89
N THR A 146 10.74 -4.41 17.26
CA THR A 146 10.39 -5.58 16.45
C THR A 146 11.32 -5.74 15.24
N TRP A 147 11.66 -4.64 14.58
CA TRP A 147 12.61 -4.65 13.46
C TRP A 147 13.98 -5.16 13.90
N LYS A 148 14.51 -4.65 15.02
CA LYS A 148 15.82 -5.02 15.55
C LYS A 148 15.86 -6.50 15.95
N GLU A 149 14.78 -7.00 16.55
CA GLU A 149 14.61 -8.41 16.90
C GLU A 149 14.72 -9.31 15.66
N ILE A 150 14.04 -8.94 14.57
CA ILE A 150 13.96 -9.75 13.35
C ILE A 150 15.23 -9.65 12.50
N THR A 151 15.77 -8.44 12.35
CA THR A 151 16.84 -8.17 11.37
C THR A 151 18.24 -8.14 11.99
N GLY A 152 18.33 -8.00 13.32
CA GLY A 152 19.59 -7.82 14.04
C GLY A 152 20.20 -6.41 13.95
N PHE A 153 19.65 -5.49 13.15
CA PHE A 153 20.14 -4.12 13.02
C PHE A 153 19.05 -3.07 13.25
N ASP A 154 19.46 -1.83 13.54
CA ASP A 154 18.54 -0.76 13.91
C ASP A 154 17.85 -0.14 12.70
N TYR A 155 16.54 0.08 12.78
CA TYR A 155 15.80 0.78 11.73
C TYR A 155 16.07 2.29 11.76
N ARG A 156 16.61 2.84 10.67
CA ARG A 156 17.06 4.24 10.55
C ARG A 156 16.75 4.80 9.16
N VAL A 157 15.77 5.69 9.09
CA VAL A 157 15.42 6.40 7.83
C VAL A 157 16.52 7.37 7.39
N ASP A 158 17.36 7.84 8.32
CA ASP A 158 18.40 8.83 8.07
C ASP A 158 19.75 8.22 7.69
N VAL A 159 19.90 6.89 7.76
CA VAL A 159 21.18 6.20 7.53
C VAL A 159 21.06 5.20 6.37
N PRO A 160 21.64 5.50 5.19
CA PRO A 160 21.67 4.55 4.09
C PRO A 160 22.47 3.28 4.41
N LEU A 161 21.89 2.13 4.06
CA LEU A 161 22.44 0.79 4.27
C LEU A 161 23.18 0.30 3.01
N SER A 162 24.30 -0.40 3.22
CA SER A 162 25.03 -1.06 2.14
C SER A 162 24.52 -2.50 2.03
N LEU A 163 23.55 -2.70 1.13
CA LEU A 163 22.89 -3.97 0.87
C LEU A 163 22.96 -4.29 -0.62
N THR A 164 23.06 -5.58 -0.95
CA THR A 164 22.74 -6.10 -2.28
C THR A 164 21.23 -6.07 -2.51
N TYR A 165 20.80 -6.19 -3.77
CA TYR A 165 19.37 -6.22 -4.09
C TYR A 165 18.69 -7.45 -3.45
N GLU A 166 19.34 -8.60 -3.47
CA GLU A 166 18.87 -9.84 -2.85
C GLU A 166 18.72 -9.68 -1.33
N GLN A 167 19.65 -8.97 -0.69
CA GLN A 167 19.51 -8.64 0.74
C GLN A 167 18.34 -7.69 1.01
N VAL A 168 18.03 -6.77 0.11
CA VAL A 168 16.82 -5.94 0.22
C VAL A 168 15.57 -6.79 0.10
N LEU A 169 15.50 -7.70 -0.87
CA LEU A 169 14.35 -8.60 -1.03
C LEU A 169 14.14 -9.53 0.18
N ALA A 170 15.19 -9.81 0.95
CA ALA A 170 15.11 -10.60 2.18
C ALA A 170 14.71 -9.79 3.43
N LEU A 171 14.68 -8.45 3.35
CA LEU A 171 14.21 -7.61 4.47
C LEU A 171 12.72 -7.85 4.74
N PRO A 172 12.24 -7.54 5.97
CA PRO A 172 10.87 -7.84 6.33
C PRO A 172 9.82 -7.20 5.42
N THR A 173 8.78 -7.95 5.06
CA THR A 173 7.62 -7.37 4.38
C THR A 173 6.68 -6.77 5.42
N LEU A 174 6.29 -5.50 5.22
CA LEU A 174 5.31 -4.84 6.07
C LEU A 174 3.91 -5.32 5.69
N ILE A 175 3.16 -5.86 6.64
CA ILE A 175 1.76 -6.23 6.44
C ILE A 175 0.89 -5.23 7.18
N ILE A 176 -0.08 -4.62 6.49
CA ILE A 176 -1.01 -3.65 7.06
C ILE A 176 -2.40 -4.29 7.05
N GLN A 177 -2.96 -4.52 8.24
CA GLN A 177 -4.32 -5.01 8.42
C GLN A 177 -5.27 -3.83 8.56
N MET A 178 -6.34 -3.82 7.76
CA MET A 178 -7.35 -2.77 7.75
C MET A 178 -8.74 -3.35 7.94
N ARG A 179 -9.59 -2.58 8.63
CA ARG A 179 -10.98 -2.94 8.85
C ARG A 179 -11.73 -3.07 7.53
N ALA A 180 -12.30 -4.24 7.30
CA ALA A 180 -13.06 -4.52 6.10
C ALA A 180 -14.36 -3.71 6.01
N ASP A 181 -14.83 -3.50 4.79
CA ASP A 181 -16.21 -3.07 4.56
C ASP A 181 -17.18 -4.23 4.87
N PRO A 182 -18.14 -4.04 5.80
CA PRO A 182 -19.04 -5.12 6.23
C PRO A 182 -19.95 -5.67 5.11
N ASN A 183 -20.12 -4.92 4.02
CA ASN A 183 -20.95 -5.35 2.89
C ASN A 183 -20.17 -6.09 1.79
N SER A 184 -18.84 -6.19 1.93
CA SER A 184 -17.95 -6.70 0.88
C SER A 184 -17.59 -8.18 1.04
N LEU A 185 -18.07 -8.86 2.08
CA LEU A 185 -17.73 -10.25 2.36
C LEU A 185 -18.96 -11.15 2.24
N THR A 186 -18.92 -12.09 1.29
CA THR A 186 -19.83 -13.23 1.27
C THR A 186 -19.24 -14.33 2.16
N ASN A 187 -20.02 -14.78 3.16
CA ASN A 187 -19.66 -15.69 4.27
C ASN A 187 -18.94 -17.03 3.94
N GLY A 188 -18.54 -17.31 2.70
CA GLY A 188 -18.08 -18.63 2.25
C GLY A 188 -16.58 -18.90 2.32
N GLU A 189 -15.71 -17.89 2.18
CA GLU A 189 -14.29 -18.12 1.82
C GLU A 189 -13.29 -17.23 2.58
N LEU A 190 -13.56 -16.91 3.85
CA LEU A 190 -12.72 -16.00 4.64
C LEU A 190 -11.27 -16.49 4.86
N ASN A 191 -11.04 -17.80 4.83
CA ASN A 191 -9.73 -18.40 5.12
C ASN A 191 -8.94 -18.79 3.85
N SER A 192 -9.49 -18.55 2.65
CA SER A 192 -8.84 -18.94 1.37
C SER A 192 -8.48 -17.75 0.49
N VAL A 193 -8.82 -16.53 0.89
CA VAL A 193 -8.44 -15.31 0.17
C VAL A 193 -7.17 -14.75 0.80
N ALA A 194 -6.07 -14.75 0.03
CA ALA A 194 -4.74 -14.32 0.44
C ALA A 194 -4.68 -12.93 1.11
N ASN A 195 -5.61 -12.05 0.76
CA ASN A 195 -5.68 -10.67 1.25
C ASN A 195 -6.65 -10.50 2.43
N LEU A 196 -7.03 -11.59 3.11
CA LEU A 196 -7.77 -11.55 4.37
C LEU A 196 -6.90 -11.98 5.54
N ALA A 197 -7.22 -11.46 6.73
CA ALA A 197 -6.39 -11.62 7.92
C ALA A 197 -6.55 -12.97 8.63
N GLY A 198 -7.46 -13.86 8.18
CA GLY A 198 -7.82 -15.09 8.91
C GLY A 198 -6.66 -15.94 9.42
N ASP A 199 -5.58 -16.06 8.64
CA ASP A 199 -4.40 -16.84 9.01
C ASP A 199 -3.49 -16.13 10.04
N ILE A 200 -3.45 -14.80 10.04
CA ILE A 200 -2.57 -14.00 10.90
C ILE A 200 -3.27 -13.40 12.12
N ASP A 201 -4.58 -13.19 12.02
CA ASP A 201 -5.46 -12.66 13.06
C ASP A 201 -6.83 -13.36 13.02
N PRO A 202 -6.93 -14.55 13.64
CA PRO A 202 -8.19 -15.30 13.72
C PRO A 202 -9.30 -14.56 14.48
N SER A 203 -8.99 -13.50 15.22
CA SER A 203 -10.00 -12.69 15.92
C SER A 203 -10.74 -11.72 15.00
N SER A 204 -10.12 -11.37 13.86
CA SER A 204 -10.68 -10.48 12.85
C SER A 204 -10.46 -11.05 11.44
N PRO A 205 -10.96 -12.27 11.14
CA PRO A 205 -10.60 -13.01 9.92
C PRO A 205 -11.09 -12.34 8.64
N SER A 206 -12.11 -11.49 8.76
CA SER A 206 -12.68 -10.68 7.69
C SER A 206 -11.84 -9.46 7.32
N SER A 207 -10.95 -9.00 8.19
CA SER A 207 -10.16 -7.81 7.94
C SER A 207 -9.21 -8.02 6.78
N ILE A 208 -8.99 -6.97 6.00
CA ILE A 208 -8.15 -7.08 4.81
C ILE A 208 -6.69 -6.87 5.18
N ILE A 209 -5.79 -7.51 4.44
CA ILE A 209 -4.35 -7.31 4.58
C ILE A 209 -3.74 -6.93 3.23
N ILE A 210 -2.77 -6.02 3.27
CA ILE A 210 -1.94 -5.66 2.13
C ILE A 210 -0.47 -5.84 2.51
N ALA A 211 0.36 -6.17 1.51
CA ALA A 211 1.79 -6.37 1.69
C ALA A 211 2.60 -5.25 1.05
N VAL A 212 3.47 -4.63 1.82
CA VAL A 212 4.43 -3.62 1.36
C VAL A 212 5.83 -4.21 1.51
N PRO A 213 6.34 -4.92 0.48
CA PRO A 213 7.68 -5.50 0.52
C PRO A 213 8.77 -4.44 0.59
N ALA A 214 9.97 -4.86 0.99
CA ALA A 214 11.14 -3.99 1.06
C ALA A 214 11.51 -3.33 -0.26
N SER A 215 11.21 -3.97 -1.39
CA SER A 215 11.36 -3.37 -2.72
C SER A 215 10.54 -2.08 -2.91
N HIS A 216 9.49 -1.87 -2.11
CA HIS A 216 8.65 -0.67 -2.17
C HIS A 216 9.12 0.43 -1.22
N TYR A 217 9.64 0.05 -0.04
CA TYR A 217 10.06 1.02 0.97
C TYR A 217 11.58 1.22 1.06
N MET A 218 12.40 0.52 0.28
CA MET A 218 13.85 0.73 0.21
C MET A 218 14.25 1.30 -1.15
N THR A 219 14.70 2.55 -1.16
CA THR A 219 15.10 3.24 -2.40
C THR A 219 16.61 3.19 -2.60
N TYR A 220 17.04 2.84 -3.82
CA TYR A 220 18.45 2.88 -4.19
C TYR A 220 18.92 4.32 -4.39
N THR A 221 19.91 4.73 -3.61
CA THR A 221 20.47 6.08 -3.63
C THR A 221 21.56 6.20 -4.71
N LYS A 222 21.82 7.43 -5.15
CA LYS A 222 22.91 7.76 -6.10
C LYS A 222 24.32 7.34 -5.63
N HIS A 223 24.47 7.02 -4.35
CA HIS A 223 25.74 6.60 -3.73
C HIS A 223 25.89 5.08 -3.61
N GLY A 224 25.03 4.30 -4.28
CA GLY A 224 25.14 2.84 -4.28
C GLY A 224 24.68 2.17 -2.99
N LYS A 225 23.79 2.83 -2.24
CA LYS A 225 23.24 2.36 -0.96
C LYS A 225 21.73 2.41 -0.98
N TYR A 226 21.06 1.63 -0.13
CA TYR A 226 19.62 1.67 0.04
C TYR A 226 19.21 2.52 1.23
N LYS A 227 18.15 3.30 1.11
CA LYS A 227 17.58 4.09 2.21
C LYS A 227 16.12 3.70 2.43
N PRO A 228 15.67 3.54 3.69
CA PRO A 228 14.26 3.36 3.97
C PRO A 228 13.47 4.65 3.69
N GLU A 229 12.34 4.50 3.01
CA GLU A 229 11.32 5.51 2.70
C GLU A 229 9.98 5.17 3.38
N LEU A 230 10.06 4.49 4.52
CA LEU A 230 8.96 4.28 5.45
C LEU A 230 9.27 5.07 6.74
N TYR A 231 8.54 6.16 6.94
CA TYR A 231 8.75 7.09 8.05
C TYR A 231 7.86 6.72 9.23
N ILE A 232 8.45 6.48 10.40
CA ILE A 232 7.74 5.96 11.59
C ILE A 232 7.66 6.97 12.75
N ASP A 233 8.19 8.17 12.55
CA ASP A 233 8.30 9.24 13.53
C ASP A 233 7.49 10.48 13.14
N HIS A 234 6.51 10.33 12.25
CA HIS A 234 5.75 11.47 11.74
C HIS A 234 4.91 12.10 12.86
N HIS A 235 5.05 13.42 13.03
CA HIS A 235 4.35 14.17 14.08
C HIS A 235 2.87 14.46 13.78
N GLY A 236 2.39 14.11 12.58
CA GLY A 236 0.98 14.18 12.19
C GLY A 236 0.35 12.80 12.02
N ARG A 237 -0.79 12.79 11.34
CA ARG A 237 -1.54 11.58 10.98
C ARG A 237 -0.75 10.62 10.09
N SER A 238 -1.06 9.34 10.21
CA SER A 238 -0.53 8.33 9.31
C SER A 238 -1.06 8.53 7.88
N LEU A 239 -0.24 8.16 6.89
CA LEU A 239 -0.51 8.27 5.48
C LEU A 239 0.12 7.06 4.77
N LEU A 240 -0.68 6.36 3.97
CA LEU A 240 -0.25 5.32 3.05
C LEU A 240 0.00 5.98 1.68
N GLY A 241 1.28 6.09 1.33
CA GLY A 241 1.72 6.80 0.13
C GLY A 241 1.74 5.91 -1.11
N ALA A 242 2.20 6.47 -2.23
CA ALA A 242 2.35 5.78 -3.50
C ALA A 242 3.21 4.51 -3.38
N ASN A 243 4.22 4.49 -2.50
CA ASN A 243 5.00 3.28 -2.24
C ASN A 243 4.20 2.14 -1.59
N THR A 244 3.21 2.42 -0.74
CA THR A 244 2.29 1.38 -0.23
C THR A 244 1.29 0.93 -1.31
N MET A 245 0.88 1.85 -2.18
CA MET A 245 -0.05 1.55 -3.28
C MET A 245 0.60 0.75 -4.42
N GLN A 246 1.93 0.75 -4.52
CA GLN A 246 2.66 0.07 -5.56
C GLN A 246 2.40 -1.44 -5.55
N GLY A 247 2.29 -2.03 -6.74
CA GLY A 247 1.97 -3.46 -6.88
C GLY A 247 0.51 -3.82 -6.53
N HIS A 248 -0.33 -2.83 -6.29
CA HIS A 248 -1.77 -3.01 -6.08
C HIS A 248 -2.55 -2.16 -7.09
N ASP A 249 -3.72 -2.67 -7.51
CA ASP A 249 -4.77 -1.82 -8.04
C ASP A 249 -5.62 -1.34 -6.87
N VAL A 250 -5.54 -0.04 -6.58
CA VAL A 250 -6.24 0.60 -5.47
C VAL A 250 -7.50 1.26 -6.03
N PHE A 251 -8.65 0.68 -5.70
CA PHE A 251 -9.95 1.10 -6.22
C PHE A 251 -10.70 1.98 -5.21
N PHE A 252 -10.93 3.24 -5.58
CA PHE A 252 -11.67 4.20 -4.79
C PHE A 252 -13.14 4.16 -5.19
N ASP A 253 -13.98 3.51 -4.38
CA ASP A 253 -15.41 3.33 -4.61
C ASP A 253 -16.20 4.33 -3.75
N LEU A 254 -16.35 5.55 -4.26
CA LEU A 254 -17.03 6.61 -3.52
C LEU A 254 -18.54 6.38 -3.39
N GLN A 255 -19.11 5.49 -4.22
CA GLN A 255 -20.52 5.17 -4.19
C GLN A 255 -20.86 4.25 -3.01
N HIS A 256 -19.95 3.34 -2.66
CA HIS A 256 -20.13 2.39 -1.56
C HIS A 256 -19.29 2.72 -0.33
N GLU A 257 -18.58 3.86 -0.33
CA GLU A 257 -17.73 4.32 0.79
C GLU A 257 -16.70 3.27 1.22
N ARG A 258 -15.96 2.75 0.24
CA ARG A 258 -14.94 1.71 0.45
C ARG A 258 -13.75 1.89 -0.48
N ILE A 259 -12.62 1.32 -0.07
CA ILE A 259 -11.38 1.31 -0.84
C ILE A 259 -10.98 -0.14 -1.07
N GLY A 260 -10.97 -0.54 -2.34
CA GLY A 260 -10.58 -1.85 -2.79
C GLY A 260 -9.05 -1.96 -2.96
N TRP A 261 -8.51 -3.13 -2.65
CA TRP A 261 -7.13 -3.51 -2.88
C TRP A 261 -7.07 -4.88 -3.56
N ALA A 262 -6.34 -4.97 -4.67
CA ALA A 262 -5.97 -6.22 -5.30
C ALA A 262 -4.49 -6.17 -5.70
N GLU A 263 -3.75 -7.26 -5.50
CA GLU A 263 -2.41 -7.39 -6.06
C GLU A 263 -2.48 -7.38 -7.59
N SER A 264 -1.56 -6.68 -8.25
CA SER A 264 -1.68 -6.40 -9.68
C SER A 264 -0.33 -6.18 -10.36
N THR A 265 -0.24 -6.55 -11.64
CA THR A 265 0.89 -6.19 -12.51
C THR A 265 0.94 -4.70 -12.85
N CYS A 266 -0.21 -4.02 -12.73
CA CYS A 266 -0.39 -2.63 -13.18
C CYS A 266 0.07 -2.37 -14.63
N GLY A 267 -0.07 -3.37 -15.50
CA GLY A 267 0.32 -3.27 -16.92
C GLY A 267 1.81 -3.49 -17.18
N ASN A 268 2.59 -3.90 -16.17
CA ASN A 268 3.96 -4.40 -16.34
C ASN A 268 3.96 -5.92 -16.42
N ASP A 269 3.58 -6.47 -17.59
CA ASP A 269 3.62 -7.92 -17.88
C ASP A 269 5.04 -8.51 -17.82
N ASN A 270 6.07 -7.66 -17.79
CA ASN A 270 7.48 -8.05 -17.74
C ASN A 270 8.00 -8.34 -16.31
N PHE A 271 7.21 -8.08 -15.26
CA PHE A 271 7.55 -8.52 -13.91
C PHE A 271 6.82 -9.84 -13.63
N ARG A 272 7.37 -10.94 -14.16
CA ARG A 272 7.07 -12.28 -13.67
C ARG A 272 8.08 -12.59 -12.55
N PRO A 273 7.63 -12.90 -11.33
CA PRO A 273 8.54 -13.34 -10.26
C PRO A 273 9.33 -14.61 -10.63
N ASP A 274 8.85 -15.37 -11.62
CA ASP A 274 9.49 -16.57 -12.14
C ASP A 274 9.85 -16.44 -13.62
N SER A 275 11.06 -15.96 -13.90
CA SER A 275 11.77 -16.38 -15.12
C SER A 275 13.29 -16.18 -15.01
N ARG A 276 13.93 -16.96 -14.12
CA ARG A 276 15.09 -17.84 -14.38
C ARG A 276 15.84 -18.16 -13.09
#